data_AF-A0A2Z5WY03-F1
#
_entry.id   AF-A0A2Z5WY03-F1
#
_cell.length_a   1.000
_cell.length_b   1.000
_cell.length_c   1.000
_cell.angle_alpha   90.00
_cell.angle_beta   90.00
_cell.angle_gamma   90.00
#
_symmetry.space_group_name_H-M   'P 1'
#
loop_
_entity.id
_entity.type
_entity.pdbx_description
1 polymer ?
#
loop_
_entity_poly.entity_id
_entity_poly.type
_entity_poly.pdbx_seq_one_letter_code
_entity_poly.pdbx_strand_id
1 'polypeptide(L)'
;MGATKATGFASGSGAPKKKKKAPNKRELAANKYDEMKDKGLPEFNIFVRIKGKEWVPAGSMAVERSNLISRAIFQQEAELLKGAIRLYPVLRKFKDDLEYGYRLKEFPDEEITVAVLPDPTIGDKVKYAFTKAKEYFNSVTKKPAVK
;
A
#
# COMPACT_ATOMS: atom_id res chain seq x y z
N MET A 1 31.90 23.81 54.71
CA MET A 1 31.48 24.19 53.35
C MET A 1 32.58 23.75 52.38
N GLY A 2 32.46 22.55 51.80
CA GLY A 2 33.45 22.02 50.87
C GLY A 2 32.94 22.13 49.44
N ALA A 3 33.60 22.96 48.64
CA ALA A 3 33.40 23.03 47.19
C ALA A 3 34.62 22.42 46.51
N THR A 4 34.46 21.20 45.97
CA THR A 4 35.47 20.58 45.10
C THR A 4 34.97 20.60 43.66
N LYS A 5 35.66 21.40 42.84
CA LYS A 5 35.71 21.31 41.37
C LYS A 5 35.96 19.85 40.95
N ALA A 6 35.16 19.35 40.02
CA ALA A 6 35.56 18.26 39.14
C ALA A 6 35.28 18.66 37.68
N THR A 7 36.41 18.78 36.97
CA THR A 7 36.61 18.91 35.53
C THR A 7 35.77 17.90 34.74
N GLY A 8 35.12 18.35 33.66
CA GLY A 8 34.34 17.48 32.79
C GLY A 8 33.89 18.12 31.47
N PHE A 9 34.75 18.94 30.84
CA PHE A 9 34.55 19.30 29.42
C PHE A 9 35.09 18.18 28.53
N ALA A 10 34.30 17.13 28.34
CA ALA A 10 34.48 16.20 27.23
C ALA A 10 33.50 16.60 26.12
N SER A 11 34.05 17.39 25.20
CA SER A 11 33.54 17.58 23.85
C SER A 11 33.28 16.22 23.19
N GLY A 12 32.17 16.08 22.48
CA GLY A 12 31.94 14.93 21.59
C GLY A 12 30.72 14.08 21.91
N SER A 13 29.53 14.66 21.86
CA SER A 13 28.34 13.91 21.44
C SER A 13 27.73 14.66 20.27
N GLY A 14 28.40 14.53 19.11
CA GLY A 14 27.71 14.70 17.84
C GLY A 14 26.58 13.70 17.83
N ALA A 15 25.38 14.15 18.18
CA ALA A 15 24.17 13.35 18.07
C ALA A 15 24.21 12.74 16.67
N PRO A 16 24.16 11.40 16.51
CA PRO A 16 24.16 10.82 15.19
C PRO A 16 22.93 11.41 14.50
N LYS A 17 23.17 12.27 13.49
CA LYS A 17 22.12 12.74 12.59
C LYS A 17 21.44 11.47 12.14
N LYS A 18 20.24 11.19 12.67
CA LYS A 18 19.42 10.05 12.25
C LYS A 18 19.36 10.19 10.74
N LYS A 19 20.12 9.35 10.03
CA LYS A 19 20.02 9.25 8.58
C LYS A 19 18.54 9.05 8.35
N LYS A 20 17.86 10.03 7.75
CA LYS A 20 16.45 9.89 7.38
C LYS A 20 16.44 8.65 6.49
N LYS A 21 16.07 7.49 7.05
CA LYS A 21 15.82 6.29 6.26
C LYS A 21 14.80 6.76 5.24
N ALA A 22 15.05 6.52 3.96
CA ALA A 22 14.06 6.78 2.93
C ALA A 22 12.73 6.23 3.44
N PRO A 23 11.65 7.03 3.43
CA PRO A 23 10.43 6.68 4.14
C PRO A 23 10.02 5.30 3.68
N ASN A 24 9.90 4.39 4.65
CA ASN A 24 9.68 2.99 4.34
C ASN A 24 8.30 2.90 3.67
N LYS A 25 8.04 1.91 2.79
CA LYS A 25 6.75 1.83 2.07
C LYS A 25 5.54 1.92 3.00
N ARG A 26 5.68 1.41 4.22
CA ARG A 26 4.68 1.54 5.30
C ARG A 26 4.45 2.96 5.79
N GLU A 27 5.51 3.76 5.98
CA GLU A 27 5.39 5.16 6.41
C GLU A 27 4.75 6.01 5.32
N LEU A 28 5.10 5.77 4.05
CA LEU A 28 4.44 6.42 2.91
C LEU A 28 2.95 6.05 2.81
N ALA A 29 2.61 4.77 3.02
CA ALA A 29 1.22 4.33 3.03
C ALA A 29 0.43 4.93 4.20
N ALA A 30 1.03 5.00 5.39
CA ALA A 30 0.43 5.64 6.56
C ALA A 30 0.16 7.13 6.31
N ASN A 31 1.17 7.88 5.87
CA ASN A 31 1.01 9.30 5.57
C ASN A 31 -0.07 9.55 4.50
N LYS A 32 -0.12 8.74 3.45
CA LYS A 32 -1.16 8.84 2.42
C LYS A 32 -2.55 8.54 2.97
N TYR A 33 -2.66 7.55 3.86
CA TYR A 33 -3.93 7.24 4.51
C TYR A 33 -4.40 8.40 5.40
N ASP A 34 -3.49 8.96 6.20
CA ASP A 34 -3.78 10.11 7.06
C ASP A 34 -4.18 11.34 6.22
N GLU A 35 -3.45 11.63 5.14
CA GLU A 35 -3.82 12.72 4.20
C GLU A 35 -5.19 12.50 3.55
N MET A 36 -5.53 11.25 3.19
CA MET A 36 -6.81 10.95 2.57
C MET A 36 -7.95 11.08 3.58
N LYS A 37 -7.71 10.66 4.83
CA LYS A 37 -8.64 10.83 5.94
C LYS A 37 -8.88 12.30 6.25
N ASP A 38 -7.82 13.11 6.32
CA ASP A 38 -7.92 14.56 6.56
C ASP A 38 -8.70 15.28 5.44
N LYS A 39 -8.62 14.78 4.21
CA LYS A 39 -9.40 15.27 3.07
C LYS A 39 -10.86 14.80 3.07
N GLY A 40 -11.27 13.96 4.03
CA GLY A 40 -12.62 13.38 4.08
C GLY A 40 -12.89 12.42 2.93
N LEU A 41 -11.85 11.80 2.37
CA LEU A 41 -12.00 10.81 1.30
C LEU A 41 -12.58 9.50 1.85
N PRO A 42 -13.33 8.75 1.04
CA PRO A 42 -14.02 7.56 1.51
C PRO A 42 -13.04 6.50 2.01
N GLU A 43 -13.27 6.05 3.24
CA GLU A 43 -12.53 4.97 3.89
C GLU A 43 -13.29 3.66 3.77
N PHE A 44 -12.57 2.60 3.37
CA PHE A 44 -13.12 1.26 3.22
C PHE A 44 -12.41 0.27 4.15
N ASN A 45 -13.19 -0.62 4.74
CA ASN A 45 -12.70 -1.84 5.36
C ASN A 45 -12.62 -2.93 4.30
N ILE A 46 -11.49 -3.66 4.29
CA ILE A 46 -11.20 -4.70 3.32
C ILE A 46 -11.27 -6.05 4.02
N PHE A 47 -12.00 -6.95 3.38
CA PHE A 47 -12.21 -8.31 3.82
C PHE A 47 -11.69 -9.28 2.78
N VAL A 48 -11.31 -10.46 3.25
CA VAL A 48 -10.94 -11.58 2.40
C VAL A 48 -11.70 -12.81 2.87
N ARG A 49 -12.09 -13.68 1.96
CA ARG A 49 -12.65 -14.99 2.30
C ARG A 49 -12.13 -16.04 1.35
N ILE A 50 -12.19 -17.29 1.81
CA ILE A 50 -12.15 -18.44 0.90
C ILE A 50 -13.56 -18.57 0.32
N LYS A 51 -13.68 -18.83 -0.98
CA LYS A 51 -14.99 -19.01 -1.64
C LYS A 51 -15.89 -19.96 -0.85
N GLY A 52 -17.07 -19.49 -0.46
CA GLY A 52 -18.04 -20.24 0.35
C GLY A 52 -17.80 -20.25 1.87
N LYS A 53 -16.83 -19.47 2.38
CA LYS A 53 -16.59 -19.26 3.81
C LYS A 53 -16.91 -17.84 4.27
N GLU A 54 -16.81 -17.61 5.57
CA GLU A 54 -17.01 -16.30 6.19
C GLU A 54 -15.92 -15.29 5.81
N TRP A 55 -16.30 -14.01 5.82
CA TRP A 55 -15.40 -12.88 5.60
C TRP A 55 -14.51 -12.66 6.82
N VAL A 56 -13.20 -12.56 6.57
CA VAL A 56 -12.22 -12.18 7.61
C VAL A 56 -11.59 -10.82 7.28
N PRO A 57 -11.32 -9.99 8.30
CA PRO A 57 -10.71 -8.68 8.08
C PRO A 57 -9.27 -8.82 7.58
N ALA A 58 -8.96 -8.15 6.48
CA ALA A 58 -7.62 -8.09 5.90
C ALA A 58 -6.93 -6.75 6.18
N GLY A 59 -7.69 -5.66 6.22
CA GLY A 59 -7.17 -4.32 6.51
C GLY A 59 -8.17 -3.20 6.21
N SER A 60 -7.68 -1.97 6.10
CA SER A 60 -8.47 -0.80 5.70
C SER A 60 -7.69 0.03 4.68
N MET A 61 -8.40 0.71 3.80
CA MET A 61 -7.81 1.56 2.76
C MET A 61 -8.71 2.76 2.48
N ALA A 62 -8.10 3.92 2.30
CA ALA A 62 -8.77 5.10 1.76
C ALA A 62 -8.43 5.23 0.28
N VAL A 63 -9.38 5.69 -0.53
CA VAL A 63 -9.19 5.89 -1.98
C VAL A 63 -9.76 7.24 -2.40
N GLU A 64 -9.20 7.81 -3.46
CA GLU A 64 -9.65 9.12 -3.99
C GLU A 64 -11.08 9.07 -4.55
N ARG A 65 -11.48 7.93 -5.13
CA ARG A 65 -12.85 7.70 -5.60
C ARG A 65 -13.30 6.28 -5.30
N SER A 66 -14.55 6.13 -4.87
CA SER A 66 -15.15 4.85 -4.51
C SER A 66 -15.09 3.82 -5.65
N ASN A 67 -15.17 4.24 -6.91
CA ASN A 67 -15.08 3.33 -8.06
C ASN A 67 -13.68 2.74 -8.31
N LEU A 68 -12.64 3.28 -7.66
CA LEU A 68 -11.27 2.77 -7.78
C LEU A 68 -10.91 1.74 -6.70
N ILE A 69 -11.79 1.50 -5.72
CA ILE A 69 -11.49 0.62 -4.58
C ILE A 69 -11.13 -0.80 -5.01
N SER A 70 -11.88 -1.39 -5.94
CA SER A 70 -11.59 -2.74 -6.43
C SER A 70 -10.17 -2.81 -7.01
N ARG A 71 -9.81 -1.87 -7.87
CA ARG A 71 -8.47 -1.79 -8.47
C ARG A 71 -7.38 -1.59 -7.41
N ALA A 72 -7.62 -0.73 -6.42
CA ALA A 72 -6.68 -0.45 -5.36
C ALA A 72 -6.41 -1.69 -4.47
N ILE A 73 -7.46 -2.47 -4.16
CA ILE A 73 -7.35 -3.73 -3.43
C ILE A 73 -6.42 -4.70 -4.18
N PHE A 74 -6.65 -4.93 -5.47
CA PHE A 74 -5.81 -5.84 -6.26
C PHE A 74 -4.39 -5.31 -6.46
N GLN A 75 -4.18 -3.99 -6.48
CA GLN A 75 -2.85 -3.39 -6.55
C GLN A 75 -2.01 -3.62 -5.27
N GLN A 76 -2.66 -3.65 -4.10
CA GLN A 76 -2.03 -3.88 -2.80
C GLN A 76 -2.31 -5.27 -2.21
N GLU A 77 -2.79 -6.19 -3.04
CA GLU A 77 -3.24 -7.52 -2.63
C GLU A 77 -2.17 -8.28 -1.84
N ALA A 78 -0.92 -8.25 -2.29
CA ALA A 78 0.17 -8.95 -1.63
C ALA A 78 0.43 -8.43 -0.19
N GLU A 79 0.24 -7.14 0.06
CA GLU A 79 0.41 -6.55 1.40
C GLU A 79 -0.79 -6.87 2.30
N LEU A 80 -2.01 -6.76 1.76
CA LEU A 80 -3.26 -7.13 2.45
C LEU A 80 -3.27 -8.61 2.82
N LEU A 81 -2.96 -9.48 1.87
CA LEU A 81 -2.88 -10.92 2.06
C LEU A 81 -1.80 -11.30 3.06
N LYS A 82 -0.65 -10.60 3.07
CA LYS A 82 0.40 -10.82 4.08
C LYS A 82 -0.09 -10.47 5.49
N GLY A 83 -0.85 -9.38 5.63
CA GLY A 83 -1.51 -9.01 6.89
C GLY A 83 -2.55 -10.06 7.31
N ALA A 84 -3.41 -10.45 6.38
CA ALA A 84 -4.46 -11.44 6.61
C ALA A 84 -3.88 -12.81 6.99
N ILE A 85 -2.86 -13.32 6.28
CA ILE A 85 -2.21 -14.61 6.58
C ILE A 85 -1.55 -14.62 7.96
N ARG A 86 -1.05 -13.47 8.43
CA ARG A 86 -0.48 -13.36 9.77
C ARG A 86 -1.53 -13.63 10.85
N LEU A 87 -2.76 -13.19 10.63
CA LEU A 87 -3.89 -13.40 11.55
C LEU A 87 -4.58 -14.75 11.30
N TYR A 88 -4.68 -15.15 10.04
CA TYR A 88 -5.39 -16.34 9.56
C TYR A 88 -4.47 -17.19 8.65
N PRO A 89 -3.60 -18.02 9.22
CA PRO A 89 -2.65 -18.83 8.46
C PRO A 89 -3.30 -19.79 7.45
N VAL A 90 -4.57 -20.15 7.68
CA VAL A 90 -5.38 -21.01 6.80
C VAL A 90 -5.48 -20.45 5.38
N LEU A 91 -5.50 -19.12 5.23
CA LEU A 91 -5.57 -18.45 3.92
C LEU A 91 -4.37 -18.77 3.02
N ARG A 92 -3.23 -19.19 3.60
CA ARG A 92 -2.01 -19.49 2.85
C ARG A 92 -2.18 -20.67 1.88
N LYS A 93 -3.10 -21.58 2.15
CA LYS A 93 -3.37 -22.77 1.31
C LYS A 93 -4.34 -22.48 0.16
N PHE A 94 -5.14 -21.42 0.28
CA PHE A 94 -6.24 -21.11 -0.62
C PHE A 94 -5.98 -19.83 -1.40
N LYS A 95 -4.72 -19.39 -1.53
CA LYS A 95 -4.36 -18.08 -2.10
C LYS A 95 -4.95 -17.84 -3.48
N ASP A 96 -5.06 -18.90 -4.28
CA ASP A 96 -5.58 -18.84 -5.64
C ASP A 96 -7.12 -18.81 -5.70
N ASP A 97 -7.79 -19.15 -4.59
CA ASP A 97 -9.26 -19.24 -4.44
C ASP A 97 -9.81 -18.20 -3.44
N LEU A 98 -9.09 -17.08 -3.24
CA LEU A 98 -9.53 -16.01 -2.35
C LEU A 98 -10.42 -15.00 -3.07
N GLU A 99 -11.49 -14.62 -2.40
CA GLU A 99 -12.34 -13.50 -2.79
C GLU A 99 -12.05 -12.32 -1.88
N TYR A 100 -11.95 -11.13 -2.49
CA TYR A 100 -11.80 -9.89 -1.76
C TYR A 100 -13.13 -9.16 -1.71
N GLY A 101 -13.38 -8.49 -0.60
CA GLY A 101 -14.58 -7.70 -0.38
C GLY A 101 -14.23 -6.38 0.27
N TYR A 102 -15.10 -5.40 0.10
CA TYR A 102 -14.96 -4.09 0.73
C TYR A 102 -16.29 -3.59 1.26
N ARG A 103 -16.21 -2.72 2.26
CA ARG A 103 -17.34 -2.02 2.84
C ARG A 103 -16.91 -0.63 3.28
N LEU A 104 -17.77 0.36 3.13
CA LEU A 104 -17.53 1.70 3.67
C LEU A 104 -17.40 1.63 5.20
N LYS A 105 -16.39 2.31 5.73
CA LYS A 105 -16.13 2.33 7.16
C LYS A 105 -17.18 3.15 7.92
N GLU A 106 -17.74 4.16 7.26
CA GLU A 106 -18.83 5.00 7.78
C GLU A 106 -20.16 4.23 7.89
N PHE A 107 -20.34 3.16 7.10
CA PHE A 107 -21.55 2.35 7.06
C PHE A 107 -21.25 0.90 7.46
N PRO A 108 -21.12 0.60 8.77
CA PRO A 108 -20.80 -0.75 9.24
C PRO A 108 -21.94 -1.75 9.04
N ASP A 109 -23.17 -1.28 8.79
CA ASP A 109 -24.36 -2.10 8.59
C ASP A 109 -24.51 -2.57 7.14
N GLU A 110 -23.75 -1.98 6.20
CA GLU A 110 -23.79 -2.39 4.81
C GLU A 110 -23.22 -3.79 4.58
N GLU A 111 -23.74 -4.47 3.56
CA GLU A 111 -23.20 -5.74 3.12
C GLU A 111 -21.81 -5.58 2.50
N ILE A 112 -20.97 -6.60 2.66
CA ILE A 112 -19.64 -6.61 2.06
C ILE A 112 -19.79 -6.81 0.55
N THR A 113 -19.37 -5.81 -0.22
CA THR A 113 -19.39 -5.87 -1.68
C THR A 113 -18.16 -6.61 -2.17
N VAL A 114 -18.34 -7.62 -3.02
CA VAL A 114 -17.24 -8.40 -3.60
C VAL A 114 -16.47 -7.52 -4.59
N ALA A 115 -15.16 -7.40 -4.39
CA ALA A 115 -14.27 -6.72 -5.32
C ALA A 115 -14.07 -7.60 -6.56
N VAL A 116 -14.55 -7.10 -7.71
CA VAL A 116 -14.25 -7.67 -9.02
C VAL A 116 -13.24 -6.75 -9.71
N LEU A 117 -12.18 -7.32 -10.29
CA LEU A 117 -11.31 -6.56 -11.17
C LEU A 117 -12.17 -6.02 -12.32
N PRO A 118 -12.31 -4.69 -12.48
CA PRO A 118 -13.01 -4.17 -13.65
C PRO A 118 -12.26 -4.66 -14.89
N ASP A 119 -12.99 -5.25 -15.84
CA ASP A 119 -12.41 -5.61 -17.13
C ASP A 119 -11.69 -4.37 -17.68
N PRO A 120 -10.41 -4.49 -18.04
CA PRO A 120 -9.63 -3.35 -18.50
C PRO A 120 -10.38 -2.72 -19.68
N THR A 121 -10.94 -1.54 -19.45
CA THR A 121 -11.62 -0.77 -20.47
C THR A 121 -10.65 -0.60 -21.62
N ILE A 122 -11.11 -0.73 -22.86
CA ILE A 122 -10.28 -0.77 -24.08
C ILE A 122 -9.18 0.33 -24.08
N GLY A 123 -9.47 1.50 -23.51
CA GLY A 123 -8.50 2.61 -23.35
C GLY A 123 -7.28 2.32 -22.48
N ASP A 124 -7.37 1.47 -21.45
CA ASP A 124 -6.24 1.10 -20.58
C ASP A 124 -5.29 0.09 -21.27
N LYS A 125 -5.84 -0.82 -22.09
CA LYS A 125 -5.02 -1.74 -22.91
C LYS A 125 -4.22 -0.98 -23.97
N VAL A 126 -4.85 0.03 -24.58
CA VAL A 126 -4.21 0.89 -25.58
C VAL A 126 -3.09 1.73 -24.94
N LYS A 127 -3.33 2.37 -23.78
CA LYS A 127 -2.26 3.09 -23.06
C LYS A 127 -1.07 2.20 -22.72
N TYR A 128 -1.32 0.99 -22.22
CA TYR A 128 -0.25 0.04 -21.87
C TYR A 128 0.57 -0.40 -23.10
N ALA A 129 -0.09 -0.61 -24.24
CA ALA A 129 0.59 -0.92 -25.50
C ALA A 129 1.43 0.27 -26.02
N PHE A 130 0.89 1.49 -25.97
CA PHE A 130 1.62 2.70 -26.37
C PHE A 130 2.80 3.02 -25.46
N THR A 131 2.70 2.81 -24.14
CA THR A 131 3.83 2.99 -23.22
C THR A 131 4.95 1.99 -23.49
N LYS A 132 4.60 0.73 -23.74
CA LYS A 132 5.60 -0.32 -24.01
C LYS A 132 6.31 -0.09 -25.36
N ALA A 133 5.59 0.38 -26.38
CA ALA A 133 6.17 0.76 -27.67
C ALA A 133 7.10 1.97 -27.54
N LYS A 134 6.72 2.98 -26.74
CA LYS A 134 7.55 4.18 -26.51
C LYS A 134 8.86 3.84 -25.76
N GLU A 135 8.80 2.95 -24.77
CA GLU A 135 9.99 2.47 -24.06
C GLU A 135 10.92 1.67 -24.96
N TYR A 136 10.38 0.78 -25.79
CA TYR A 136 11.17 0.03 -26.77
C TYR A 136 11.86 0.97 -27.78
N PHE A 137 11.14 1.96 -28.31
CA PHE A 137 11.72 2.91 -29.27
C PHE A 137 12.80 3.81 -28.64
N ASN A 138 12.64 4.24 -27.38
CA ASN A 138 13.66 4.97 -26.64
C ASN A 138 14.91 4.11 -26.33
N SER A 139 14.75 2.81 -26.09
CA SER A 139 15.87 1.90 -25.86
C SER A 139 16.67 1.62 -27.13
N VAL A 140 16.02 1.60 -28.30
CA VAL A 140 16.68 1.36 -29.60
C VAL A 140 17.39 2.63 -30.12
N THR A 141 16.93 3.82 -29.75
CA THR A 141 17.53 5.10 -30.18
C THR A 141 18.68 5.59 -29.29
N LYS A 142 18.82 5.09 -28.05
CA LYS A 142 20.01 5.31 -27.21
C LYS A 142 21.05 4.21 -27.43
N LYS A 143 21.76 4.27 -28.55
CA LYS A 143 23.06 3.60 -28.72
C LYS A 143 24.12 4.40 -27.93
N PRO A 144 24.94 3.80 -27.06
CA PRO A 144 26.00 4.54 -26.39
C PRO A 144 27.06 4.96 -27.43
N ALA A 145 27.39 6.25 -27.44
CA ALA A 145 28.61 6.74 -28.08
C ALA A 145 29.80 6.11 -27.35
N VAL A 146 30.42 5.12 -27.99
CA VAL A 146 31.71 4.56 -27.56
C VAL A 146 32.76 5.61 -27.89
N LYS A 147 33.48 6.06 -26.86
CA LYS A 147 34.72 6.85 -26.97
C LYS A 147 35.90 5.90 -27.06
#